data_AF-A0A499URA4-F1
#
_entry.id   AF-A0A499URA4-F1
#
_cell.length_a   1.000
_cell.length_b   1.000
_cell.length_c   1.000
_cell.angle_alpha   90.00
_cell.angle_beta   90.00
_cell.angle_gamma   90.00
#
_symmetry.space_group_name_H-M   'P 1'
#
loop_
_entity.id
_entity.type
_entity.pdbx_description
1 polymer ?
#
loop_
_entity_poly.entity_id
_entity_poly.type
_entity_poly.pdbx_seq_one_letter_code
_entity_poly.pdbx_strand_id
1 'polypeptide(L)'
;MPEYGMLPIPDHLLKQGVRDMVRISDARMSGTSYGACVLHIAPESYVGGPLALVRDGDQITLDVAARVLRLEVDDAELARRRARWTAPPPATSAATARSTRSR
;
A
#
# COMPACT_ATOMS: atom_id res chain seq x y z
N MET A 1 -2.29 -12.55 3.32
CA MET A 1 -2.39 -11.08 3.33
C MET A 1 -3.29 -10.63 4.48
N PRO A 2 -2.77 -9.85 5.44
CA PRO A 2 -3.52 -9.40 6.61
C PRO A 2 -4.55 -8.30 6.28
N GLU A 3 -5.49 -8.05 7.20
CA GLU A 3 -6.56 -7.04 7.07
C GLU A 3 -6.16 -5.70 7.72
N TYR A 4 -5.09 -5.09 7.21
CA TYR A 4 -4.55 -3.82 7.73
C TYR A 4 -4.81 -2.61 6.81
N GLY A 5 -5.68 -2.73 5.81
CA GLY A 5 -5.98 -1.63 4.89
C GLY A 5 -6.67 -0.43 5.57
N MET A 6 -7.29 -0.63 6.74
CA MET A 6 -7.93 0.45 7.50
C MET A 6 -6.91 1.09 8.44
N LEU A 7 -6.09 1.96 7.87
CA LEU A 7 -5.17 2.76 8.68
C LEU A 7 -5.95 3.80 9.51
N PRO A 8 -5.58 4.01 10.79
CA PRO A 8 -6.21 5.01 11.63
C PRO A 8 -5.88 6.42 11.12
N ILE A 9 -6.85 7.33 11.24
CA ILE A 9 -6.64 8.74 10.92
C ILE A 9 -5.80 9.37 12.03
N PRO A 10 -4.76 10.16 11.72
CA PRO A 10 -3.97 10.88 12.72
C PRO A 10 -4.83 11.73 13.68
N ASP A 11 -4.52 11.67 14.98
CA ASP A 11 -5.30 12.34 16.04
C ASP A 11 -5.51 13.84 15.82
N HIS A 12 -4.50 14.52 15.26
CA HIS A 12 -4.59 15.96 15.02
C HIS A 12 -5.62 16.30 13.92
N LEU A 13 -5.80 15.43 12.92
CA LEU A 13 -6.82 15.58 11.89
C LEU A 13 -8.21 15.24 12.42
N LEU A 14 -8.32 14.22 13.27
CA LEU A 14 -9.57 13.90 13.98
C LEU A 14 -10.06 15.10 14.82
N LYS A 15 -9.15 15.78 15.53
CA LYS A 15 -9.45 17.00 16.31
C LYS A 15 -9.92 18.17 15.44
N GLN A 16 -9.52 18.23 14.18
CA GLN A 16 -9.98 19.21 13.19
C GLN A 16 -11.30 18.81 12.53
N GLY A 17 -11.89 17.66 12.90
CA GLY A 17 -13.15 17.17 12.35
C GLY A 17 -12.99 16.36 11.07
N VAL A 18 -11.77 16.03 10.64
CA VAL A 18 -11.54 15.11 9.53
C VAL A 18 -11.98 13.71 9.94
N ARG A 19 -12.88 13.09 9.17
CA ARG A 19 -13.44 11.75 9.46
C ARG A 19 -13.11 10.70 8.41
N ASP A 20 -12.57 11.11 7.27
CA ASP A 20 -12.10 10.19 6.25
C ASP A 20 -10.87 10.75 5.53
N MET A 21 -10.03 9.83 5.04
CA MET A 21 -8.83 10.09 4.27
C MET A 21 -8.65 8.97 3.26
N VAL A 22 -8.16 9.32 2.06
CA VAL A 22 -7.78 8.33 1.05
C VAL A 22 -6.63 7.48 1.59
N ARG A 23 -6.84 6.17 1.62
CA ARG A 23 -5.86 5.17 2.10
C ARG A 23 -5.61 4.15 1.00
N ILE A 24 -4.35 3.83 0.77
CA ILE A 24 -3.90 3.07 -0.40
C ILE A 24 -2.95 1.98 0.11
N SER A 25 -3.27 0.71 -0.13
CA SER A 25 -2.43 -0.40 0.29
C SER A 25 -2.56 -1.63 -0.60
N ASP A 26 -1.54 -2.47 -0.58
CA ASP A 26 -1.58 -3.84 -1.08
C ASP A 26 -2.18 -4.81 -0.03
N ALA A 27 -2.77 -4.31 1.05
CA ALA A 27 -3.43 -5.12 2.08
C ALA A 27 -4.90 -5.43 1.75
N ARG A 28 -5.51 -6.25 2.61
CA ARG A 28 -6.98 -6.46 2.64
C ARG A 28 -7.62 -5.59 3.71
N MET A 29 -8.94 -5.64 3.78
CA MET A 29 -9.75 -4.99 4.82
C MET A 29 -10.96 -5.86 5.17
N SER A 30 -11.43 -5.79 6.41
CA SER A 30 -12.69 -6.43 6.82
C SER A 30 -13.89 -5.82 6.07
N GLY A 31 -14.89 -6.65 5.73
CA GLY A 31 -16.14 -6.19 5.12
C GLY A 31 -16.99 -5.28 6.02
N THR A 32 -16.70 -5.20 7.32
CA THR A 32 -17.36 -4.27 8.26
C THR A 32 -16.70 -2.89 8.34
N SER A 33 -15.60 -2.69 7.60
CA SER A 33 -14.85 -1.43 7.58
C SER A 33 -15.44 -0.42 6.57
N TYR A 34 -15.07 0.85 6.69
CA TYR A 34 -15.57 1.94 5.85
C TYR A 34 -14.50 3.01 5.53
N GLY A 35 -14.86 3.88 4.57
CA GLY A 35 -14.08 5.05 4.13
C GLY A 35 -13.37 4.84 2.79
N ALA A 36 -12.72 5.89 2.29
CA ALA A 36 -12.07 5.90 0.98
C ALA A 36 -10.77 5.07 0.97
N CYS A 37 -10.89 3.76 0.70
CA CYS A 37 -9.76 2.84 0.73
C CYS A 37 -9.56 2.12 -0.62
N VAL A 38 -8.34 2.17 -1.15
CA VAL A 38 -7.87 1.35 -2.27
C VAL A 38 -7.07 0.18 -1.71
N LEU A 39 -7.50 -1.02 -2.05
CA LEU A 39 -7.01 -2.28 -1.51
C LEU A 39 -6.49 -3.18 -2.63
N HIS A 40 -5.77 -4.24 -2.26
CA HIS A 40 -5.30 -5.28 -3.19
C HIS A 40 -4.45 -4.75 -4.35
N ILE A 41 -3.67 -3.69 -4.10
CA ILE A 41 -2.74 -3.17 -5.11
C ILE A 41 -1.76 -4.27 -5.51
N ALA A 42 -1.64 -4.46 -6.82
CA ALA A 42 -0.82 -5.50 -7.42
C ALA A 42 0.09 -4.91 -8.52
N PRO A 43 1.32 -5.43 -8.69
CA PRO A 43 2.02 -6.35 -7.78
C PRO A 43 2.24 -5.76 -6.39
N GLU A 44 2.30 -6.60 -5.36
CA GLU A 44 2.48 -6.16 -3.98
C GLU A 44 3.85 -5.49 -3.78
N SER A 45 3.94 -4.62 -2.77
CA SER A 45 5.17 -3.88 -2.45
C SER A 45 6.30 -4.80 -2.01
N TYR A 46 6.00 -5.92 -1.36
CA TYR A 46 6.98 -6.91 -0.91
C TYR A 46 7.80 -7.51 -2.08
N VAL A 47 7.20 -7.65 -3.27
CA VAL A 47 7.87 -8.17 -4.48
C VAL A 47 8.38 -7.07 -5.42
N GLY A 48 8.37 -5.81 -4.97
CA GLY A 48 8.88 -4.67 -5.74
C GLY A 48 7.88 -4.12 -6.77
N GLY A 49 6.57 -4.30 -6.54
CA GLY A 49 5.53 -3.63 -7.31
C GLY A 49 5.61 -2.10 -7.22
N PRO A 50 4.84 -1.36 -8.04
CA PRO A 50 4.90 0.11 -8.09
C PRO A 50 4.72 0.79 -6.72
N LEU A 51 3.87 0.23 -5.85
CA LEU A 51 3.63 0.75 -4.50
C LEU A 51 4.93 0.79 -3.66
N ALA A 52 5.87 -0.13 -3.89
CA ALA A 52 7.16 -0.16 -3.18
C ALA A 52 8.09 1.03 -3.52
N LEU A 53 7.77 1.77 -4.59
CA LEU A 53 8.59 2.87 -5.09
C LEU A 53 8.08 4.24 -4.67
N VAL A 54 6.90 4.30 -4.04
CA VAL A 54 6.30 5.53 -3.50
C VAL A 54 7.20 6.11 -2.41
N ARG A 55 7.31 7.43 -2.37
CA ARG A 55 8.02 8.19 -1.35
C ARG A 55 7.13 9.32 -0.82
N ASP A 56 7.42 9.77 0.39
CA ASP A 56 6.75 10.94 0.97
C ASP A 56 6.89 12.16 0.06
N GLY A 57 5.77 12.85 -0.16
CA GLY A 57 5.68 14.02 -1.03
C GLY A 57 5.33 13.72 -2.49
N ASP A 58 5.33 12.45 -2.92
CA ASP A 58 4.86 12.09 -4.27
C ASP A 58 3.36 12.43 -4.43
N GLN A 59 3.00 12.92 -5.61
CA GLN A 59 1.61 13.17 -5.97
C GLN A 59 0.95 11.89 -6.49
N ILE A 60 -0.29 11.63 -6.04
CA ILE A 60 -1.07 10.46 -6.45
C ILE A 60 -2.45 10.93 -6.90
N THR A 61 -2.82 10.57 -8.12
CA THR A 61 -4.15 10.81 -8.67
C THR A 61 -5.03 9.58 -8.45
N LEU A 62 -6.17 9.76 -7.78
CA LEU A 62 -7.24 8.78 -7.69
C LEU A 62 -8.50 9.31 -8.38
N ASP A 63 -8.86 8.70 -9.49
CA ASP A 63 -10.10 8.96 -10.21
C ASP A 63 -10.95 7.69 -10.27
N VAL A 64 -11.99 7.65 -9.45
CA VAL A 64 -12.89 6.49 -9.35
C VAL A 64 -13.77 6.36 -10.60
N ALA A 65 -14.18 7.47 -11.21
CA ALA A 65 -15.04 7.47 -12.38
C ALA A 65 -14.27 6.94 -13.61
N ALA A 66 -13.04 7.42 -13.81
CA ALA A 66 -12.14 6.95 -14.87
C ALA A 66 -11.47 5.61 -14.55
N ARG A 67 -11.61 5.10 -13.31
CA ARG A 67 -10.93 3.90 -12.80
C ARG A 67 -9.40 3.99 -12.90
N VAL A 68 -8.87 5.16 -12.56
CA VAL A 68 -7.43 5.46 -12.61
C VAL A 68 -6.89 5.64 -11.20
N LEU A 69 -5.80 4.95 -10.91
CA LEU A 69 -4.90 5.26 -9.80
C LEU A 69 -3.51 5.46 -10.42
N ARG A 70 -2.96 6.68 -10.32
CA ARG A 70 -1.67 7.04 -10.91
C ARG A 70 -0.73 7.63 -9.88
N LEU A 71 0.51 7.14 -9.88
CA LEU A 71 1.63 7.80 -9.22
C LEU A 71 2.22 8.81 -10.21
N GLU A 72 2.17 10.09 -9.87
CA GLU A 72 2.62 11.19 -10.73
C GLU A 72 4.14 11.40 -10.61
N VAL A 73 4.89 10.36 -10.95
CA VAL A 73 6.37 10.35 -10.99
C VAL A 73 6.78 9.90 -12.37
N ASP A 74 7.77 10.58 -12.96
CA ASP A 74 8.26 10.21 -14.28
C ASP A 74 8.89 8.81 -14.32
N ASP A 75 8.84 8.18 -15.49
CA ASP A 75 9.32 6.82 -15.68
C ASP A 75 10.83 6.68 -15.39
N ALA A 76 11.61 7.74 -15.63
CA ALA A 76 13.05 7.74 -15.43
C ALA A 76 13.39 7.65 -13.93
N GLU A 77 12.72 8.43 -13.09
CA GLU A 77 12.85 8.38 -11.64
C GLU A 77 12.29 7.05 -11.14
N LEU A 78 11.14 6.57 -11.60
CA LEU A 78 10.63 5.25 -11.20
C LEU A 78 11.63 4.13 -11.51
N ALA A 79 12.27 4.15 -12.68
CA ALA A 79 13.33 3.22 -13.03
C ALA A 79 14.54 3.34 -12.07
N ARG A 80 14.95 4.57 -11.74
CA ARG A 80 16.02 4.83 -10.76
C ARG A 80 15.66 4.31 -9.36
N ARG A 81 14.40 4.48 -8.91
CA ARG A 81 13.92 3.96 -7.62
C ARG A 81 13.93 2.45 -7.62
N ARG A 82 13.45 1.83 -8.71
CA ARG A 82 13.42 0.37 -8.89
C ARG A 82 14.81 -0.24 -8.86
N ALA A 83 15.80 0.39 -9.50
CA ALA A 83 17.18 -0.08 -9.49
C ALA A 83 17.83 -0.05 -8.09
N ARG A 84 17.34 0.80 -7.18
CA ARG A 84 17.80 0.88 -5.78
C ARG A 84 16.94 0.08 -4.82
N TRP A 85 15.84 -0.50 -5.29
CA TRP A 85 14.92 -1.24 -4.43
C TRP A 85 15.56 -2.56 -3.98
N THR A 86 15.45 -2.85 -2.69
CA THR A 86 15.89 -4.11 -2.11
C THR A 86 14.71 -4.73 -1.40
N ALA A 87 14.48 -6.02 -1.62
CA ALA A 87 13.39 -6.73 -0.97
C ALA A 87 13.54 -6.66 0.56
N PRO A 88 12.46 -6.35 1.29
CA PRO A 88 12.50 -6.40 2.74
C PRO A 88 12.73 -7.85 3.21
N PRO A 89 13.36 -8.06 4.38
CA PRO A 89 13.56 -9.39 4.92
C PRO A 89 12.20 -10.10 5.14
N PRO A 90 12.13 -11.43 4.99
CA PRO A 90 10.90 -12.17 5.22
C PRO A 90 10.41 -11.97 6.66
N ALA A 91 9.11 -11.76 6.82
CA ALA A 91 8.48 -11.45 8.11
C ALA A 91 8.43 -12.64 9.11
N THR A 92 9.04 -13.78 8.78
CA THR A 92 9.03 -14.97 9.63
C THR A 92 10.30 -15.08 10.47
N SER A 93 10.15 -15.19 11.79
CA SER A 93 11.14 -15.88 12.62
C SER A 93 11.12 -17.37 12.25
N ALA A 94 12.26 -18.06 12.43
CA ALA A 94 12.52 -19.42 11.95
C ALA A 94 11.48 -20.52 12.38
N ALA A 95 10.51 -20.22 13.25
CA ALA A 95 9.51 -21.16 13.72
C ALA A 95 8.36 -21.44 12.74
N THR A 96 8.02 -20.50 11.85
CA THR A 96 6.82 -20.62 10.98
C THR A 96 7.12 -21.16 9.57
N ALA A 97 8.38 -21.44 9.26
CA ALA A 97 8.82 -21.92 7.94
C ALA A 97 8.32 -23.34 7.58
N ARG A 98 7.63 -24.05 8.49
CA ARG A 98 7.13 -25.41 8.25
C ARG A 98 5.76 -25.52 7.58
N SER A 99 5.03 -24.41 7.37
CA SER A 99 3.66 -24.49 6.84
C SER A 99 3.52 -24.21 5.33
N THR A 100 4.55 -23.72 4.63
CA THR A 100 4.42 -23.29 3.22
C THR A 100 4.90 -24.33 2.19
N ARG A 101 5.29 -25.53 2.60
CA ARG A 101 5.43 -26.68 1.68
C ARG A 101 4.21 -27.58 1.78
N SER A 102 3.15 -27.27 1.04
CA SER A 102 2.13 -28.26 0.64
C SER A 102 1.08 -27.64 -0.29
N ARG A 103 1.08 -28.16 -1.53
CA ARG A 103 0.12 -28.07 -2.65
C ARG A 103 0.36 -26.98 -3.68
#